data_AF-A0A1R3KI72-F1
#
_entry.id   AF-A0A1R3KI72-F1
#
_cell.length_a   1.000
_cell.length_b   1.000
_cell.length_c   1.000
_cell.angle_alpha   90.00
_cell.angle_beta   90.00
_cell.angle_gamma   90.00
#
_symmetry.space_group_name_H-M   'P 1'
#
loop_
_entity.id
_entity.type
_entity.pdbx_description
1 polymer ?
#
loop_
_entity_poly.entity_id
_entity_poly.type
_entity_poly.pdbx_seq_one_letter_code
_entity_poly.pdbx_strand_id
1 'polypeptide(L)'
;MAVISAAFESGLALSTYILFSCYLEMQNADTCKLMNNKLAPSVAHGLGTYRWLEEDVTTDLLGIGRNPRTGFIEGSVADATRILHQFQMNHNIIQRSFTSEEALQYHLTLDSNDFSCSINVQEIGQRTE
;
A
#
# COMPACT_ATOMS: atom_id res chain seq x y z
N MET A 1 -6.25 -17.44 10.95
CA MET A 1 -5.79 -16.05 10.90
C MET A 1 -5.88 -15.57 9.46
N ALA A 2 -6.44 -14.39 9.19
CA ALA A 2 -6.34 -13.78 7.86
C ALA A 2 -4.97 -13.13 7.68
N VAL A 3 -4.50 -13.05 6.43
CA VAL A 3 -3.24 -12.38 6.07
C VAL A 3 -3.59 -11.11 5.31
N ILE A 4 -3.05 -9.98 5.76
CA ILE A 4 -3.13 -8.69 5.07
C ILE A 4 -1.90 -8.54 4.16
N SER A 5 -2.10 -8.07 2.94
CA SER A 5 -1.04 -7.76 1.99
C SER A 5 -1.21 -6.34 1.45
N ALA A 6 -0.08 -5.69 1.19
CA ALA A 6 -0.04 -4.41 0.51
C ALA A 6 -0.04 -4.59 -1.02
N ALA A 7 -0.47 -3.55 -1.73
CA ALA A 7 -0.49 -3.42 -3.18
C ALA A 7 0.39 -2.24 -3.64
N PHE A 8 1.62 -2.16 -3.11
CA PHE A 8 2.60 -1.10 -3.42
C PHE A 8 2.15 0.31 -3.06
N GLU A 9 1.31 0.46 -2.04
CA GLU A 9 0.88 1.76 -1.59
C GLU A 9 1.97 2.50 -0.79
N SER A 10 1.76 3.81 -0.64
CA SER A 10 2.60 4.69 0.17
C SER A 10 2.51 4.37 1.67
N GLY A 11 3.44 4.91 2.46
CA GLY A 11 3.50 4.76 3.91
C GLY A 11 2.23 5.23 4.63
N LEU A 12 1.49 6.16 4.04
CA LEU A 12 0.20 6.60 4.55
C LEU A 12 -0.83 5.46 4.54
N ALA A 13 -1.02 4.81 3.39
CA ALA A 13 -1.95 3.68 3.28
C ALA A 13 -1.43 2.47 4.04
N LEU A 14 -0.13 2.19 3.97
CA LEU A 14 0.49 1.09 4.69
C LEU A 14 0.36 1.23 6.22
N SER A 15 0.34 2.46 6.75
CA SER A 15 0.02 2.73 8.15
C SER A 15 -1.35 2.20 8.54
N THR A 16 -2.36 2.34 7.67
CA THR A 16 -3.70 1.79 7.94
C THR A 16 -3.68 0.26 7.99
N TYR A 17 -2.91 -0.40 7.12
CA TYR A 17 -2.77 -1.85 7.14
C TYR A 17 -2.06 -2.36 8.39
N ILE A 18 -1.05 -1.65 8.91
CA ILE A 18 -0.42 -1.99 10.19
C ILE A 18 -1.46 -1.99 11.32
N LEU A 19 -2.28 -0.93 11.40
CA LEU A 19 -3.31 -0.83 12.44
C LEU A 19 -4.39 -1.90 12.27
N PHE A 20 -4.81 -2.17 11.03
CA PHE A 20 -5.81 -3.19 10.75
C PHE A 20 -5.31 -4.61 11.08
N SER A 21 -4.07 -4.93 10.73
CA SER A 21 -3.40 -6.17 11.12
C SER A 21 -3.34 -6.34 12.63
N CYS A 22 -2.94 -5.28 13.37
CA CYS A 22 -2.92 -5.31 14.83
C CYS A 22 -4.32 -5.54 15.42
N TYR A 23 -5.35 -4.87 14.87
CA TYR A 23 -6.73 -5.07 15.27
C TYR A 23 -7.19 -6.53 15.06
N LEU A 24 -6.88 -7.14 13.92
CA LEU A 24 -7.25 -8.54 13.64
C LEU A 24 -6.58 -9.52 14.61
N GLU A 25 -5.31 -9.29 14.96
CA GLU A 25 -4.59 -10.09 15.95
C GLU A 25 -5.23 -9.96 17.35
N MET A 26 -5.63 -8.74 17.76
CA MET A 26 -6.35 -8.52 19.02
C MET A 26 -7.72 -9.22 19.02
N GLN A 27 -8.50 -9.07 17.96
CA GLN A 27 -9.82 -9.74 17.84
C GLN A 27 -9.70 -11.26 17.86
N ASN A 28 -8.67 -11.81 17.21
CA ASN A 28 -8.39 -13.23 17.24
C ASN A 28 -8.03 -13.70 18.67
N ALA A 29 -7.20 -12.93 19.39
CA ALA A 29 -6.85 -13.24 20.77
C ALA A 29 -8.07 -13.24 21.71
N ASP A 30 -8.95 -12.23 21.59
CA ASP A 30 -10.17 -12.14 22.38
C ASP A 30 -11.14 -13.28 22.06
N THR A 31 -11.29 -13.63 20.78
CA THR A 31 -12.13 -14.75 20.33
C THR A 31 -11.61 -16.08 20.85
N CYS A 32 -10.31 -16.35 20.73
CA CYS A 32 -9.70 -17.58 21.26
C CYS A 32 -9.91 -17.70 22.77
N LYS A 33 -9.74 -16.59 23.51
CA LYS A 33 -9.96 -16.55 24.97
C LYS A 33 -11.41 -16.86 25.33
N LEU A 34 -12.38 -16.26 24.61
CA LEU A 34 -13.80 -16.51 24.83
C LEU A 34 -14.19 -17.97 24.57
N MET A 35 -13.57 -18.59 23.56
CA MET A 35 -13.85 -19.97 23.17
C MET A 35 -13.02 -21.02 23.94
N ASN A 36 -12.18 -20.61 24.90
CA ASN A 36 -11.20 -21.49 25.57
C ASN A 36 -10.28 -22.26 24.59
N ASN A 37 -9.99 -21.65 23.43
CA ASN A 37 -9.11 -22.21 22.41
C ASN A 37 -7.67 -21.74 22.63
N LYS A 38 -6.71 -22.57 22.22
CA LYS A 38 -5.30 -22.18 22.21
C LYS A 38 -5.07 -21.08 21.16
N LEU A 39 -4.34 -20.03 21.54
CA LEU A 39 -3.96 -18.96 20.62
C LEU A 39 -3.01 -19.50 19.54
N ALA A 40 -3.34 -19.23 18.28
CA ALA A 40 -2.43 -19.52 17.17
C ALA A 40 -1.23 -18.56 17.20
N PRO A 41 -0.04 -18.99 16.72
CA PRO A 41 1.08 -18.07 16.52
C PRO A 41 0.68 -16.90 15.60
N SER A 42 1.28 -15.73 15.84
CA SER A 42 1.10 -14.58 14.95
C SER A 42 1.57 -14.90 13.54
N VAL A 43 0.89 -14.36 12.55
CA VAL A 43 1.17 -14.61 11.14
C VAL A 43 1.79 -13.38 10.50
N ALA A 44 2.85 -13.58 9.71
CA ALA A 44 3.48 -12.50 8.97
C ALA A 44 2.52 -11.93 7.91
N HIS A 45 2.42 -10.60 7.87
CA HIS A 45 1.65 -9.87 6.87
C HIS A 45 2.54 -9.38 5.72
N GLY A 46 1.97 -9.29 4.52
CA GLY A 46 2.65 -8.87 3.29
C GLY A 46 2.82 -7.36 3.18
N LEU A 47 3.41 -6.72 4.19
CA LEU A 47 3.55 -5.26 4.29
C LEU A 47 4.96 -4.77 3.92
N GLY A 48 5.80 -5.63 3.33
CA GLY A 48 7.19 -5.33 3.00
C GLY A 48 7.41 -4.46 1.75
N THR A 49 6.33 -4.05 1.08
CA THR A 49 6.38 -3.31 -0.19
C THR A 49 6.95 -1.89 -0.03
N TYR A 50 6.97 -1.32 1.17
CA TYR A 50 7.53 0.02 1.43
C TYR A 50 8.99 0.17 0.98
N ARG A 51 9.75 -0.92 0.95
CA ARG A 51 11.15 -0.90 0.50
C ARG A 51 11.31 -0.83 -1.02
N TRP A 52 10.22 -0.98 -1.76
CA TRP A 52 10.24 -0.99 -3.22
C TRP A 52 9.97 0.40 -3.80
N LEU A 53 9.55 1.34 -2.97
CA LEU A 53 9.37 2.73 -3.34
C LEU A 53 10.62 3.50 -2.93
N GLU A 54 11.23 4.21 -3.87
CA GLU A 54 12.38 5.10 -3.59
C GLU A 54 11.95 6.32 -2.77
N GLU A 55 10.68 6.72 -2.90
CA GLU A 55 10.11 7.92 -2.30
C GLU A 55 8.74 7.61 -1.68
N ASP A 56 8.37 8.36 -0.63
CA ASP A 56 7.10 8.18 0.08
C ASP A 56 6.42 9.53 0.39
N VAL A 57 5.10 9.58 0.19
CA VAL A 57 4.27 10.78 0.38
C VAL A 57 4.26 11.27 1.83
N THR A 58 4.67 10.42 2.78
CA THR A 58 4.83 10.80 4.19
C THR A 58 6.21 11.40 4.42
N THR A 59 6.27 12.47 5.22
CA THR A 59 7.54 13.04 5.70
C THR A 59 8.20 12.17 6.76
N ASP A 60 7.39 11.50 7.58
CA ASP A 60 7.82 10.52 8.57
C ASP A 60 8.08 9.16 7.91
N LEU A 61 9.15 8.51 8.32
CA LEU A 61 9.44 7.13 7.95
C LEU A 61 8.45 6.18 8.65
N LEU A 62 7.91 5.24 7.89
CA LEU A 62 7.12 4.16 8.45
C LEU A 62 8.02 3.30 9.36
N GLY A 63 7.63 3.18 10.64
CA GLY A 63 8.41 2.48 11.65
C GLY A 63 8.39 0.96 11.49
N ILE A 64 8.91 0.42 10.39
CA ILE A 64 9.06 -1.02 10.16
C ILE A 64 10.53 -1.40 10.40
N GLY A 65 10.76 -2.24 11.42
CA GLY A 65 12.10 -2.60 11.84
C GLY A 65 12.20 -3.98 12.46
N ARG A 66 13.43 -4.45 12.66
CA ARG A 66 13.68 -5.71 13.36
C ARG A 66 13.54 -5.50 14.86
N ASN A 67 12.59 -6.19 15.50
CA ASN A 67 12.44 -6.17 16.94
C ASN A 67 13.64 -6.89 17.60
N PRO A 68 14.36 -6.25 18.55
CA PRO A 68 15.56 -6.82 19.15
C PRO A 68 15.27 -8.01 20.08
N ARG A 69 14.03 -8.13 20.59
CA ARG A 69 13.60 -9.21 21.50
C ARG A 69 13.11 -10.43 20.74
N THR A 70 12.29 -10.24 19.71
CA THR A 70 11.68 -11.34 18.96
C THR A 70 12.49 -11.73 17.72
N GLY A 71 13.31 -10.81 17.20
CA GLY A 71 14.07 -10.97 15.98
C GLY A 71 13.25 -10.82 14.69
N PHE A 72 11.92 -10.64 14.79
CA PHE A 72 11.02 -10.48 13.65
C PHE A 72 11.00 -9.04 13.12
N ILE A 73 10.58 -8.89 11.86
CA ILE A 73 10.27 -7.58 11.29
C ILE A 73 8.86 -7.20 11.73
N GLU A 74 8.73 -6.07 12.40
CA GLU A 74 7.48 -5.60 12.99
C GLU A 74 7.21 -4.16 12.55
N GLY A 75 5.94 -3.86 12.32
CA GLY A 75 5.46 -2.49 12.10
C GLY A 75 5.09 -1.83 13.43
N SER A 76 5.56 -0.61 13.63
CA SER A 76 5.26 0.21 14.80
C SER A 76 3.83 0.75 14.72
N VAL A 77 2.96 0.24 15.57
CA VAL A 77 1.58 0.76 15.74
C VAL A 77 1.62 2.24 16.13
N ALA A 78 2.55 2.64 17.00
CA ALA A 78 2.68 4.03 17.44
C ALA A 78 3.06 4.96 16.28
N ASP A 79 4.01 4.57 15.44
CA ASP A 79 4.40 5.39 14.28
C ASP A 79 3.29 5.43 13.23
N ALA A 80 2.64 4.30 12.95
CA ALA A 80 1.49 4.24 12.04
C ALA A 80 0.33 5.15 12.52
N THR A 81 0.01 5.11 13.81
CA THR A 81 -0.98 6.00 14.44
C THR A 81 -0.55 7.47 14.30
N ARG A 82 0.73 7.80 14.56
CA ARG A 82 1.24 9.17 14.41
C ARG A 82 1.08 9.65 12.97
N ILE A 83 1.51 8.86 11.99
CA ILE A 83 1.41 9.19 10.56
C ILE A 83 -0.04 9.51 10.18
N LEU A 84 -1.01 8.70 10.63
CA LEU A 84 -2.42 8.92 10.30
C LEU A 84 -3.01 10.16 10.99
N HIS A 85 -2.63 10.45 12.23
CA HIS A 85 -3.17 11.60 12.96
C HIS A 85 -2.49 12.92 12.62
N GLN A 86 -1.21 12.88 12.24
CA GLN A 86 -0.38 14.06 12.02
C GLN A 86 0.19 14.06 10.60
N PHE A 87 -0.59 13.55 9.64
CA PHE A 87 -0.14 13.42 8.26
C PHE A 87 0.35 14.76 7.71
N GLN A 88 1.62 14.79 7.31
CA GLN A 88 2.22 15.87 6.57
C GLN A 88 2.73 15.33 5.24
N MET A 89 2.19 15.92 4.17
CA MET A 89 2.52 15.56 2.80
C MET A 89 3.94 16.02 2.47
N ASN A 90 4.75 15.12 1.92
CA ASN A 90 6.12 15.41 1.52
C ASN A 90 6.13 16.17 0.19
N HIS A 91 6.17 17.51 0.27
CA HIS A 91 6.14 18.39 -0.91
C HIS A 91 7.43 18.35 -1.74
N ASN A 92 8.52 17.77 -1.22
CA ASN A 92 9.78 17.68 -1.96
C ASN A 92 9.72 16.61 -3.06
N ILE A 93 8.95 15.55 -2.85
CA ILE A 93 8.81 14.46 -3.81
C ILE A 93 7.53 14.59 -4.64
N ILE A 94 6.49 15.24 -4.09
CA ILE A 94 5.24 15.42 -4.80
C ILE A 94 5.37 16.63 -5.70
N GLN A 95 5.97 16.38 -6.86
CA GLN A 95 6.04 17.37 -7.91
C GLN A 95 4.69 17.41 -8.64
N ARG A 96 3.98 18.52 -8.51
CA ARG A 96 2.74 18.76 -9.26
C ARG A 96 3.09 19.16 -10.69
N SER A 97 3.61 18.22 -11.49
CA SER A 97 3.84 18.44 -12.91
C SER A 97 2.54 18.23 -13.67
N PHE A 98 1.67 19.24 -13.65
CA PHE A 98 0.69 19.36 -14.73
C PHE A 98 1.46 19.84 -15.95
N THR A 99 1.95 18.91 -16.77
CA THR A 99 2.13 19.27 -18.17
C THR A 99 0.71 19.48 -18.67
N SER A 100 0.38 20.69 -19.14
CA SER A 100 -0.89 20.96 -19.84
C SER A 100 -0.99 20.18 -21.17
N GLU A 101 -0.24 19.09 -21.30
CA GLU A 101 -0.27 18.20 -22.43
C GLU A 101 -1.63 17.50 -22.41
N GLU A 102 -2.40 17.72 -23.46
CA GLU A 102 -3.64 17.00 -23.68
C GLU A 102 -3.32 15.50 -23.66
N ALA A 103 -4.02 14.74 -22.82
CA ALA A 103 -3.95 13.28 -22.85
C ALA A 103 -4.25 12.84 -24.28
N LEU A 104 -3.30 12.13 -24.91
CA LEU A 104 -3.47 11.68 -26.28
C LEU A 104 -4.55 10.62 -26.29
N GLN A 105 -5.57 10.84 -27.13
CA GLN A 105 -6.69 9.93 -27.26
C GLN A 105 -6.57 9.18 -28.58
N TYR A 106 -6.44 7.86 -28.49
CA TYR A 106 -6.42 6.97 -29.65
C TYR A 106 -7.69 6.14 -29.70
N HIS A 107 -8.18 5.95 -30.92
CA HIS A 107 -9.21 4.98 -31.21
C HIS A 107 -8.60 3.85 -32.01
N LEU A 108 -8.34 2.72 -31.35
CA LEU A 108 -7.75 1.54 -31.97
C LEU A 108 -8.87 0.61 -32.42
N THR A 109 -9.01 0.44 -33.73
CA THR A 109 -9.94 -0.53 -34.30
C THR A 109 -9.18 -1.81 -34.64
N LEU A 110 -9.66 -2.94 -34.15
CA LEU A 110 -9.15 -4.27 -34.46
C LEU A 110 -10.23 -5.02 -35.23
N ASP A 111 -9.99 -5.20 -36.53
CA ASP A 111 -10.83 -6.02 -37.40
C ASP A 111 -10.10 -7.31 -37.77
N SER A 112 -10.74 -8.42 -37.43
CA SER A 112 -10.43 -9.79 -37.85
C SER A 112 -11.66 -10.39 -38.53
N ASN A 113 -11.48 -11.41 -39.37
CA ASN A 113 -12.55 -11.96 -40.21
C ASN A 113 -13.83 -12.32 -39.45
N ASP A 114 -13.72 -12.73 -38.17
CA ASP A 114 -14.86 -13.15 -37.34
C ASP A 114 -15.10 -12.25 -36.12
N PHE A 115 -14.31 -11.18 -35.96
CA PHE A 115 -14.35 -10.35 -34.75
C PHE A 115 -13.90 -8.91 -35.04
N SER A 116 -14.72 -7.95 -34.62
CA SER A 116 -14.39 -6.53 -34.61
C SER A 116 -14.49 -6.00 -33.19
N CYS A 117 -13.47 -5.26 -32.73
CA CYS A 117 -13.55 -4.48 -31.52
C CYS A 117 -12.87 -3.12 -31.66
N SER A 118 -13.29 -2.19 -30.81
CA SER A 118 -12.63 -0.90 -30.66
C SER A 118 -12.18 -0.69 -29.23
N ILE A 119 -10.98 -0.12 -29.09
CA ILE A 119 -10.36 0.19 -27.80
C ILE A 119 -10.08 1.70 -27.80
N ASN A 120 -10.64 2.40 -26.82
CA ASN A 120 -10.29 3.78 -26.54
C ASN A 120 -9.09 3.79 -25.59
N VAL A 121 -7.98 4.37 -26.02
CA VAL A 121 -6.76 4.48 -25.20
C VAL A 121 -6.54 5.95 -24.86
N GLN A 122 -6.35 6.23 -23.57
CA GLN A 122 -5.82 7.50 -23.08
C GLN A 122 -4.38 7.28 -22.64
N GLU A 123 -3.46 8.01 -23.26
CA GLU A 123 -2.04 7.97 -22.94
C GLU A 123 -1.60 9.31 -22.32
N ILE A 124 -0.82 9.21 -21.25
CA ILE A 124 -0.18 10.36 -20.58
C ILE A 124 1.34 10.13 -20.62
N GLY A 125 2.09 11.07 -21.19
CA GLY A 125 3.55 10.96 -21.34
C GLY A 125 4.11 11.81 -22.48
N GLN A 126 5.39 12.17 -22.40
CA GLN A 126 6.08 12.90 -23.46
C GLN A 126 6.30 12.00 -24.68
N ARG A 127 6.07 12.55 -25.89
CA ARG A 127 6.48 11.87 -27.12
C ARG A 127 8.01 11.73 -27.13
N THR A 128 8.51 10.50 -27.13
CA THR A 128 9.85 10.22 -27.62
C THR A 128 9.87 10.46 -29.13
N GLU A 129 10.51 11.55 -29.57
CA GLU A 129 10.88 11.79 -30.97
C GLU A 129 11.95 10.81 -31.47
#